data_AF-A0A8B6BP18-F1
#
_entry.id   AF-A0A8B6BP18-F1
#
_cell.length_a   1.000
_cell.length_b   1.000
_cell.length_c   1.000
_cell.angle_alpha   90.00
_cell.angle_beta   90.00
_cell.angle_gamma   90.00
#
_symmetry.space_group_name_H-M   'P 1'
#
loop_
_entity.id
_entity.type
_entity.pdbx_description
1 polymer ?
#
loop_
_entity_poly.entity_id
_entity_poly.type
_entity_poly.pdbx_seq_one_letter_code
_entity_poly.pdbx_strand_id
1 'polypeptide(L)'
;MTELRREDRQSFLHFLRMPTEKFDEILQVGPRIAKQNTFYRNPLEPGLKLAITLRHLASGAKYRSMQYGWRAPHNTISVFIPE
;
A
#
# COMPACT_ATOMS: atom_id res chain seq x y z
N MET A 1 -3.16 -8.52 0.79
CA MET A 1 -1.73 -8.17 1.05
C MET A 1 -1.05 -9.25 1.86
N THR A 2 -1.62 -9.60 3.01
CA THR A 2 -1.12 -10.67 3.88
C THR A 2 -1.11 -12.04 3.20
N GLU A 3 -2.09 -12.33 2.34
CA GLU A 3 -2.19 -13.58 1.55
C GLU A 3 -1.08 -13.67 0.50
N LEU A 4 -0.96 -12.69 -0.41
CA LEU A 4 0.09 -12.65 -1.44
C LEU A 4 1.51 -12.70 -0.85
N ARG A 5 1.70 -12.07 0.31
CA ARG A 5 2.97 -12.04 1.02
C ARG A 5 3.35 -13.39 1.66
N ARG A 6 2.37 -14.26 1.94
CA ARG A 6 2.58 -15.59 2.53
C ARG A 6 2.56 -16.71 1.50
N GLU A 7 1.74 -16.60 0.46
CA GLU A 7 1.50 -17.69 -0.49
C GLU A 7 2.40 -17.60 -1.74
N ASP A 8 2.74 -16.39 -2.22
CA ASP A 8 3.51 -16.24 -3.45
C ASP A 8 4.49 -15.05 -3.41
N ARG A 9 5.69 -15.35 -2.90
CA ARG A 9 6.81 -14.42 -2.84
C ARG A 9 7.24 -13.89 -4.21
N GLN A 10 7.12 -14.69 -5.27
CA GLN A 10 7.56 -14.30 -6.62
C GLN A 10 6.57 -13.32 -7.26
N SER A 11 5.28 -13.57 -7.10
CA SER A 11 4.23 -12.65 -7.53
C SER A 11 4.29 -11.33 -6.76
N PHE A 12 4.59 -11.35 -5.46
CA PHE A 12 4.82 -10.14 -4.67
C PHE A 12 6.01 -9.34 -5.18
N LEU A 13 7.13 -10.01 -5.43
CA LEU A 13 8.34 -9.43 -6.00
C LEU A 13 8.06 -8.76 -7.35
N HIS A 14 7.38 -9.43 -8.27
CA HIS A 14 7.07 -8.87 -9.58
C HIS A 14 6.11 -7.67 -9.44
N PHE A 15 5.10 -7.81 -8.59
CA PHE A 15 4.05 -6.79 -8.46
C PHE A 15 4.54 -5.50 -7.79
N LEU A 16 5.34 -5.58 -6.72
CA LEU A 16 5.89 -4.42 -6.02
C LEU A 16 7.30 -4.04 -6.46
N ARG A 17 7.95 -4.86 -7.29
CA ARG A 17 9.38 -4.74 -7.64
C ARG A 17 10.29 -4.70 -6.41
N MET A 18 9.87 -5.35 -5.32
CA MET A 18 10.55 -5.31 -4.03
C MET A 18 10.39 -6.64 -3.28
N PRO A 19 11.46 -7.20 -2.69
CA PRO A 19 11.37 -8.40 -1.88
C PRO A 19 10.57 -8.17 -0.61
N THR A 20 9.90 -9.22 -0.13
CA THR A 20 9.09 -9.20 1.09
C THR A 20 9.89 -8.75 2.32
N GLU A 21 11.17 -9.09 2.39
CA GLU A 21 12.06 -8.72 3.49
C GLU A 21 12.29 -7.20 3.56
N LYS A 22 12.63 -6.57 2.44
CA LYS A 22 12.76 -5.10 2.38
C LYS A 22 11.44 -4.39 2.63
N PHE A 23 10.33 -4.96 2.15
CA PHE A 23 9.02 -4.42 2.45
C PHE A 23 8.74 -4.43 3.96
N ASP A 24 9.16 -5.47 4.67
CA ASP A 24 9.04 -5.57 6.13
C ASP A 24 9.91 -4.59 6.90
N GLU A 25 11.15 -4.38 6.45
CA GLU A 25 12.01 -3.34 7.00
C GLU A 25 11.35 -1.96 6.88
N ILE A 26 10.77 -1.65 5.73
CA ILE A 26 10.07 -0.37 5.52
C ILE A 26 8.76 -0.33 6.32
N LEU A 27 8.06 -1.46 6.47
CA LEU A 27 6.82 -1.53 7.25
C LEU A 27 7.02 -1.15 8.72
N GLN A 28 8.26 -1.11 9.24
CA GLN A 28 8.55 -0.54 10.55
C GLN A 28 8.17 0.94 10.68
N VAL A 29 8.04 1.69 9.57
CA VAL A 29 7.46 3.05 9.59
C VAL A 29 5.94 3.06 9.83
N GLY A 30 5.33 1.88 9.93
CA GLY A 30 3.91 1.62 10.16
C GLY A 30 3.26 2.54 11.19
N PRO A 31 3.83 2.73 12.40
CA PRO A 31 3.28 3.64 13.39
C PRO A 31 3.18 5.11 12.95
N ARG A 32 4.05 5.56 12.04
CA ARG A 32 4.05 6.95 11.51
C ARG A 32 3.03 7.14 10.39
N ILE A 33 2.74 6.09 9.63
CA ILE A 33 1.77 6.11 8.52
C ILE A 33 0.38 5.60 8.92
N ALA A 34 0.26 5.03 10.13
CA ALA A 34 -1.01 4.67 10.73
C ALA A 34 -1.84 5.94 10.96
N LYS A 35 -3.12 5.91 10.54
CA LYS A 35 -4.06 6.96 10.93
C LYS A 35 -4.65 6.57 12.28
N GLN A 36 -4.94 7.58 13.10
CA GLN A 36 -5.68 7.39 14.35
C GLN A 36 -7.01 6.69 14.03
N ASN A 37 -7.32 5.65 14.81
CA ASN A 37 -8.61 5.00 14.72
C ASN A 37 -9.67 5.95 15.31
N THR A 38 -10.75 6.18 14.56
CA THR A 38 -11.86 7.04 14.99
C THR A 38 -13.16 6.28 14.81
N PHE A 39 -14.26 6.75 15.43
CA PHE A 39 -15.59 6.13 15.28
C PHE A 39 -16.18 6.21 13.86
N TYR A 40 -15.46 6.81 12.92
CA TYR A 40 -15.83 6.85 11.50
C TYR A 40 -15.34 5.57 10.79
N ARG A 41 -14.93 5.70 9.52
CA ARG A 41 -14.43 4.61 8.71
C ARG A 41 -13.09 4.09 9.24
N ASN A 42 -12.96 2.77 9.33
CA ASN A 42 -11.70 2.11 9.68
C ASN A 42 -10.55 2.62 8.78
N PRO A 43 -9.43 3.04 9.36
CA PRO A 43 -8.28 3.49 8.59
C PRO A 43 -7.72 2.33 7.77
N LEU A 44 -7.18 2.63 6.57
CA LEU A 44 -6.42 1.66 5.79
C LEU A 44 -5.22 1.17 6.62
N GLU A 45 -4.96 -0.13 6.56
CA GLU A 45 -3.79 -0.70 7.23
C GLU A 45 -2.50 -0.05 6.72
N PRO A 46 -1.51 0.20 7.61
CA PRO A 46 -0.22 0.75 7.25
C PRO A 46 0.46 0.01 6.08
N GLY A 47 0.42 -1.33 6.10
CA GLY A 47 0.99 -2.15 5.03
C GLY A 47 0.30 -1.97 3.69
N LEU A 48 -1.02 -1.83 3.69
CA LEU A 48 -1.78 -1.57 2.47
C LEU A 48 -1.43 -0.19 1.89
N LYS A 49 -1.36 0.86 2.73
CA LYS A 49 -0.93 2.19 2.29
C LYS A 49 0.47 2.16 1.68
N LEU A 50 1.42 1.54 2.40
CA LEU A 50 2.81 1.43 1.94
C LEU A 50 2.88 0.76 0.57
N ALA A 51 2.15 -0.32 0.37
CA ALA A 51 2.18 -1.03 -0.90
C ALA A 51 1.53 -0.26 -2.05
N ILE A 52 0.46 0.49 -1.80
CA ILE A 52 -0.12 1.40 -2.79
C ILE A 52 0.91 2.46 -3.19
N THR A 53 1.62 3.05 -2.21
CA THR A 53 2.67 4.04 -2.46
C THR A 53 3.82 3.45 -3.26
N LEU A 54 4.35 2.29 -2.87
CA LEU A 54 5.43 1.63 -3.61
C LEU A 54 5.02 1.28 -5.03
N ARG A 55 3.79 0.77 -5.23
CA ARG A 55 3.27 0.49 -6.57
C ARG A 55 3.14 1.76 -7.41
N HIS A 56 2.69 2.86 -6.82
CA HIS A 56 2.62 4.15 -7.49
C HIS A 56 4.02 4.63 -7.92
N LEU A 57 5.00 4.60 -7.01
CA LEU A 57 6.38 5.00 -7.30
C LEU A 57 7.03 4.10 -8.37
N ALA A 58 6.77 2.80 -8.36
CA ALA A 58 7.35 1.86 -9.30
C ALA A 58 6.74 1.93 -10.72
N SER A 59 5.47 2.35 -10.85
CA SER A 59 4.73 2.32 -12.11
C SER A 59 4.34 3.69 -12.68
N GLY A 60 4.34 4.74 -11.87
CA GLY A 60 3.82 6.06 -12.23
C GLY A 60 2.31 6.08 -12.54
N ALA A 61 1.56 5.04 -12.16
CA ALA A 61 0.15 4.91 -12.52
C ALA A 61 -0.73 5.95 -11.80
N LYS A 62 -1.71 6.51 -12.51
CA LYS A 62 -2.66 7.48 -11.95
C LYS A 62 -3.52 6.86 -10.85
N TYR A 63 -3.89 7.65 -9.84
CA TYR A 63 -4.72 7.20 -8.71
C TYR A 63 -6.07 6.59 -9.16
N ARG A 64 -6.69 7.14 -10.21
CA ARG A 64 -7.94 6.61 -10.78
C ARG A 64 -7.82 5.20 -11.34
N SER A 65 -6.67 4.82 -11.90
CA SER A 65 -6.46 3.47 -12.41
C SER A 65 -6.19 2.49 -11.27
N MET A 66 -5.47 2.95 -10.24
CA MET A 66 -5.15 2.15 -9.06
C MET A 66 -6.36 1.88 -8.16
N GLN A 67 -7.38 2.74 -8.17
CA GLN A 67 -8.51 2.61 -7.25
C GLN A 67 -9.23 1.25 -7.34
N TYR A 68 -9.32 0.68 -8.55
CA TYR A 68 -10.00 -0.59 -8.79
C TYR A 68 -9.17 -1.78 -8.32
N GLY A 69 -7.86 -1.77 -8.58
CA GLY A 69 -6.95 -2.85 -8.17
C GLY A 69 -6.77 -2.94 -6.66
N TRP A 70 -6.77 -1.79 -5.98
CA TRP A 70 -6.56 -1.72 -4.53
C TRP A 70 -7.86 -1.63 -3.72
N ARG A 71 -9.01 -1.52 -4.39
CA ARG A 71 -10.33 -1.25 -3.77
C ARG A 71 -10.29 -0.04 -2.83
N ALA A 72 -9.42 0.92 -3.14
CA ALA A 72 -9.20 2.13 -2.36
C ALA A 72 -9.58 3.34 -3.23
N PRO A 73 -10.55 4.17 -2.84
CA PRO A 73 -10.96 5.34 -3.61
C PRO A 73 -9.79 6.28 -3.94
N HIS A 74 -9.75 6.85 -5.14
CA HIS A 74 -8.66 7.74 -5.58
C HIS A 74 -8.45 8.95 -4.65
N ASN A 75 -9.53 9.50 -4.08
CA ASN A 75 -9.46 10.60 -3.11
C ASN A 75 -8.84 10.18 -1.77
N THR A 76 -8.95 8.90 -1.39
CA THR A 76 -8.23 8.37 -0.22
C THR A 76 -6.75 8.23 -0.52
N ILE A 77 -6.41 7.78 -1.74
CA ILE A 77 -5.01 7.60 -2.18
C ILE A 77 -4.27 8.93 -2.20
N SER A 78 -4.90 9.97 -2.77
CA SER A 78 -4.30 11.32 -2.84
C SER A 78 -4.06 11.97 -1.48
N VAL A 79 -4.72 11.51 -0.41
CA VAL A 79 -4.51 12.05 0.94
C VAL A 79 -3.17 11.61 1.55
N PHE A 80 -2.65 10.43 1.17
CA PHE A 80 -1.40 9.91 1.73
C PHE A 80 -0.26 9.78 0.72
N ILE A 81 -0.54 9.96 -0.58
CA ILE A 81 0.46 10.14 -1.62
C ILE A 81 0.24 11.54 -2.19
N PRO A 82 0.94 12.56 -1.68
CA PRO A 82 0.97 13.87 -2.35
C PRO A 82 1.70 13.73 -3.70
N GLU A 83 1.23 14.49 -4.70
CA GLU A 83 1.92 14.64 -6.00
C GLU A 83 3.29 15.30 -5.86
#